data_AF-A0A0D3KTI7-F1
#
_entry.id   AF-A0A0D3KTI7-F1
#
_cell.length_a   1.000
_cell.length_b   1.000
_cell.length_c   1.000
_cell.angle_alpha   90.00
_cell.angle_beta   90.00
_cell.angle_gamma   90.00
#
_symmetry.space_group_name_H-M   'P 1'
#
loop_
_entity.id
_entity.type
_entity.pdbx_description
1 polymer ?
#
loop_
_entity_poly.entity_id
_entity_poly.type
_entity_poly.pdbx_seq_one_letter_code
_entity_poly.pdbx_strand_id
1 'polypeptide(L)'
;MQFYHGTSLEAIVAIQESGFRVDLSGSNAGAALGPGVYVTTTLLKALNYAEGTAGKPNPAAGGVLVLEVALGRCYRVRSNSQGERTSWAARGYDSAWAAEGVIGIREEHCVRDPARIRITNVVLGNTRAAQDSGYQVCNGRLRNVTREKAVKEAQRKRDVGRLIELGAERQRAIELLDRYGSLQAAANALHSLESASSQSEAVCDAHCVRSVHALEGHLPTGRTIRSSLNAGY
;
A
#
# COMPACT_ATOMS: atom_id res chain seq x y z
N MET A 1 14.73 -10.41 -23.55
CA MET A 1 14.68 -9.32 -24.56
C MET A 1 13.76 -8.21 -24.06
N GLN A 2 13.96 -6.97 -24.51
CA GLN A 2 13.11 -5.84 -24.13
C GLN A 2 11.85 -5.79 -24.99
N PHE A 3 10.70 -5.58 -24.35
CA PHE A 3 9.38 -5.46 -24.96
C PHE A 3 8.58 -4.35 -24.30
N TYR A 4 7.46 -4.00 -24.94
CA TYR A 4 6.56 -2.95 -24.51
C TYR A 4 5.12 -3.43 -24.49
N HIS A 5 4.36 -2.97 -23.50
CA HIS A 5 2.91 -3.14 -23.41
C HIS A 5 2.27 -1.81 -23.03
N GLY A 6 1.46 -1.26 -23.93
CA GLY A 6 0.74 0.00 -23.70
C GLY A 6 -0.66 -0.24 -23.18
N THR A 7 -1.06 0.49 -22.14
CA THR A 7 -2.39 0.39 -21.52
C THR A 7 -2.69 1.64 -20.68
N SER A 8 -3.84 1.67 -19.99
CA SER A 8 -4.20 2.79 -19.11
C SER A 8 -3.33 2.83 -17.85
N LEU A 9 -3.23 3.99 -17.21
CA LEU A 9 -2.47 4.15 -15.96
C LEU A 9 -3.03 3.26 -14.83
N GLU A 10 -4.35 3.11 -14.76
CA GLU A 10 -5.03 2.23 -13.80
C GLU A 10 -4.66 0.77 -14.03
N ALA A 11 -4.63 0.34 -15.29
CA ALA A 11 -4.25 -1.02 -15.64
C ALA A 11 -2.77 -1.29 -15.33
N ILE A 12 -1.88 -0.31 -15.54
CA ILE A 12 -0.47 -0.42 -15.13
C ILE A 12 -0.36 -0.66 -13.62
N VAL A 13 -1.07 0.13 -12.80
CA VAL A 13 -1.06 -0.06 -11.34
C VAL A 13 -1.56 -1.46 -10.97
N ALA A 14 -2.69 -1.90 -11.54
CA ALA A 14 -3.24 -3.23 -11.28
C ALA A 14 -2.29 -4.36 -11.70
N ILE A 15 -1.62 -4.24 -12.85
CA ILE A 15 -0.65 -5.22 -13.33
C ILE A 15 0.59 -5.26 -12.42
N GLN A 16 1.04 -4.11 -11.93
CA GLN A 16 2.17 -4.08 -10.98
C GLN A 16 1.84 -4.76 -9.65
N GLU A 17 0.59 -4.70 -9.20
CA GLU A 17 0.11 -5.29 -7.93
C GLU A 17 -0.20 -6.78 -8.06
N SER A 18 -0.86 -7.18 -9.14
CA SER A 18 -1.45 -8.52 -9.29
C SER A 18 -0.88 -9.35 -10.45
N GLY A 19 0.04 -8.78 -11.23
CA GLY A 19 0.56 -9.40 -12.45
C GLY A 19 -0.36 -9.22 -13.66
N PHE A 20 0.09 -9.70 -14.82
CA PHE A 20 -0.76 -9.73 -16.01
C PHE A 20 -1.85 -10.79 -15.86
N ARG A 21 -3.08 -10.42 -16.26
CA ARG A 21 -4.27 -11.26 -16.17
C ARG A 21 -4.70 -11.74 -17.56
N VAL A 22 -4.41 -13.00 -17.85
CA VAL A 22 -4.70 -13.63 -19.16
C VAL A 22 -6.18 -13.97 -19.32
N ASP A 23 -6.93 -14.12 -18.22
CA ASP A 23 -8.39 -14.31 -18.21
C ASP A 23 -9.16 -13.11 -18.79
N LEU A 24 -8.55 -11.93 -18.77
CA LEU A 24 -9.08 -10.72 -19.42
C LEU A 24 -8.68 -10.63 -20.91
N SER A 25 -7.77 -11.49 -21.38
CA SER A 25 -7.36 -11.57 -22.78
C SER A 25 -8.34 -12.48 -23.54
N GLY A 26 -9.09 -11.94 -24.50
CA GLY A 26 -10.00 -12.74 -25.33
C GLY A 26 -11.42 -12.18 -25.53
N SER A 27 -11.84 -11.18 -24.76
CA SER A 27 -13.17 -10.56 -24.91
C SER A 27 -13.20 -9.35 -25.84
N ASN A 28 -12.05 -8.85 -26.27
CA ASN A 28 -11.90 -7.65 -27.09
C ASN A 28 -11.14 -7.92 -28.40
N ALA A 29 -11.35 -7.06 -29.41
CA ALA A 29 -10.57 -7.00 -30.64
C ALA A 29 -9.08 -6.85 -30.32
N GLY A 30 -8.32 -7.95 -30.33
CA GLY A 30 -6.92 -7.97 -29.89
C GLY A 30 -6.34 -9.37 -29.63
N ALA A 31 -7.18 -10.40 -29.47
CA ALA A 31 -6.72 -11.77 -29.23
C ALA A 31 -6.34 -12.53 -30.53
N ALA A 32 -5.62 -11.89 -31.46
CA ALA A 32 -5.34 -12.46 -32.79
C ALA A 32 -4.56 -13.78 -32.70
N LEU A 33 -3.56 -13.83 -31.83
CA LEU A 33 -2.73 -14.98 -31.48
C LEU A 33 -3.28 -15.90 -30.37
N GLY A 34 -4.55 -15.74 -29.96
CA GLY A 34 -5.14 -16.52 -28.86
C GLY A 34 -4.79 -15.99 -27.46
N PRO A 35 -5.17 -16.72 -26.39
CA PRO A 35 -5.02 -16.24 -25.02
C PRO A 35 -3.55 -16.03 -24.63
N GLY A 36 -3.27 -14.88 -24.03
CA GLY A 36 -1.94 -14.56 -23.52
C GLY A 36 -1.72 -13.06 -23.34
N VAL A 37 -0.50 -12.72 -22.94
CA VAL A 37 -0.05 -11.34 -22.77
C VAL A 37 0.55 -10.83 -24.08
N TYR A 38 -0.04 -9.77 -24.61
CA TYR A 38 0.37 -9.15 -25.86
C TYR A 38 1.45 -8.12 -25.63
N VAL A 39 2.58 -8.29 -26.31
CA VAL A 39 3.73 -7.41 -26.21
C VAL A 39 4.31 -7.14 -27.59
N THR A 40 5.06 -6.05 -27.72
CA THR A 40 5.70 -5.64 -28.98
C THR A 40 7.12 -5.15 -28.73
N THR A 41 8.00 -5.31 -29.71
CA THR A 41 9.33 -4.68 -29.69
C THR A 41 9.27 -3.20 -30.10
N THR A 42 8.12 -2.71 -30.56
CA THR A 42 7.95 -1.36 -31.10
C THR A 42 7.30 -0.43 -30.08
N LEU A 43 8.10 0.46 -29.48
CA LEU A 43 7.61 1.43 -28.49
C LEU A 43 6.44 2.28 -29.01
N LEU A 44 6.53 2.78 -30.24
CA LEU A 44 5.46 3.56 -30.87
C LEU A 44 4.16 2.76 -31.01
N LYS A 45 4.25 1.44 -31.26
CA LYS A 45 3.06 0.58 -31.28
C LYS A 45 2.43 0.56 -29.90
N ALA A 46 3.22 0.33 -28.84
CA ALA A 46 2.71 0.34 -27.48
C ALA A 46 2.11 1.70 -27.07
N LEU A 47 2.73 2.84 -27.42
CA LEU A 47 2.17 4.16 -27.15
C LEU A 47 0.78 4.34 -27.77
N ASN A 48 0.58 3.90 -29.01
CA ASN A 48 -0.75 3.97 -29.64
C ASN A 48 -1.82 3.14 -28.90
N TYR A 49 -1.46 2.00 -28.30
CA TYR A 49 -2.40 1.26 -27.45
C TYR A 49 -2.64 1.95 -26.10
N ALA A 50 -1.61 2.60 -25.56
CA ALA A 50 -1.70 3.36 -24.31
C ALA A 50 -2.67 4.54 -24.42
N GLU A 51 -2.76 5.19 -25.59
CA GLU A 51 -3.71 6.27 -25.85
C GLU A 51 -5.18 5.85 -25.74
N GLY A 52 -5.49 4.56 -25.89
CA GLY A 52 -6.85 4.04 -25.91
C GLY A 52 -7.48 4.11 -27.30
N THR A 53 -8.80 4.19 -27.37
CA THR A 53 -9.53 4.25 -28.65
C THR A 53 -10.09 5.66 -28.88
N ALA A 54 -10.36 6.03 -30.13
CA ALA A 54 -10.88 7.37 -30.45
C ALA A 54 -12.17 7.74 -29.69
N GLY A 55 -13.05 6.76 -29.41
CA GLY A 55 -14.28 6.98 -28.62
C GLY A 55 -14.08 6.88 -27.10
N LYS A 56 -12.92 6.42 -26.65
CA LYS A 56 -12.59 6.24 -25.22
C LYS A 56 -11.07 6.35 -25.02
N PRO A 57 -10.51 7.57 -25.10
CA PRO A 57 -9.09 7.78 -24.87
C PRO A 57 -8.77 7.57 -23.40
N ASN A 58 -7.57 7.08 -23.11
CA ASN A 58 -7.09 6.96 -21.74
C ASN A 58 -6.65 8.35 -21.23
N PRO A 59 -6.99 8.70 -19.98
CA PRO A 59 -6.45 9.90 -19.34
C PRO A 59 -4.93 9.95 -19.42
N ALA A 60 -4.39 11.17 -19.61
CA ALA A 60 -2.95 11.42 -19.75
C ALA A 60 -2.25 10.55 -20.82
N ALA A 61 -2.98 10.12 -21.86
CA ALA A 61 -2.49 9.22 -22.91
C ALA A 61 -1.98 7.86 -22.41
N GLY A 62 -2.44 7.43 -21.21
CA GLY A 62 -2.03 6.16 -20.61
C GLY A 62 -0.52 6.07 -20.35
N GLY A 63 0.00 4.84 -20.38
CA GLY A 63 1.43 4.59 -20.28
C GLY A 63 1.86 3.26 -20.89
N VAL A 64 3.17 3.04 -20.92
CA VAL A 64 3.80 1.85 -21.47
C VAL A 64 4.62 1.18 -20.37
N LEU A 65 4.33 -0.10 -20.12
CA LEU A 65 5.22 -0.98 -19.37
C LEU A 65 6.42 -1.34 -20.27
N VAL A 66 7.63 -1.10 -19.77
CA VAL A 66 8.87 -1.65 -20.34
C VAL A 66 9.13 -2.98 -19.65
N LEU A 67 9.32 -4.02 -20.47
CA LEU A 67 9.31 -5.41 -20.03
C LEU A 67 10.61 -6.09 -20.44
N GLU A 68 11.10 -6.97 -19.58
CA GLU A 68 11.98 -8.06 -19.98
C GLU A 68 11.14 -9.33 -20.11
N VAL A 69 11.20 -9.97 -21.27
CA VAL A 69 10.40 -11.15 -21.60
C VAL A 69 11.31 -12.32 -21.96
N ALA A 70 11.03 -13.48 -21.34
CA ALA A 70 11.61 -14.77 -21.66
C ALA A 70 10.69 -15.57 -22.60
N LEU A 71 10.89 -15.40 -23.91
CA LEU A 71 10.03 -15.99 -24.95
C LEU A 71 10.01 -17.53 -24.96
N GLY A 72 11.08 -18.19 -24.49
CA GLY A 72 11.17 -19.65 -24.52
C GLY A 72 11.04 -20.21 -25.94
N ARG A 73 10.24 -21.27 -26.11
CA ARG A 73 9.90 -21.79 -27.43
C ARG A 73 8.90 -20.85 -28.11
N CYS A 74 9.40 -20.00 -28.99
CA CYS A 74 8.58 -19.06 -29.75
C CYS A 74 8.09 -19.67 -31.08
N TYR A 75 6.77 -19.70 -31.26
CA TYR A 75 6.12 -20.13 -32.50
C TYR A 75 6.06 -18.98 -33.50
N ARG A 76 6.57 -19.20 -34.73
CA ARG A 76 6.42 -18.23 -35.81
C ARG A 76 5.13 -18.49 -36.58
N VAL A 77 4.18 -17.57 -36.46
CA VAL A 77 2.93 -17.58 -37.23
C VAL A 77 3.23 -17.25 -38.69
N ARG A 78 2.68 -18.04 -39.60
CA ARG A 78 2.94 -17.91 -41.05
C ARG A 78 1.77 -17.40 -41.86
N SER A 79 0.55 -17.45 -41.32
CA SER A 79 -0.65 -16.96 -41.99
C SER A 79 -1.70 -16.49 -40.99
N ASN A 80 -2.70 -15.77 -41.48
CA ASN A 80 -3.84 -15.32 -40.68
C ASN A 80 -4.89 -16.42 -40.42
N SER A 81 -4.61 -17.69 -40.78
CA SER A 81 -5.55 -18.78 -40.53
C SER A 81 -5.70 -19.00 -39.03
N GLN A 82 -6.92 -19.26 -38.56
CA GLN A 82 -7.18 -19.41 -37.13
C GLN A 82 -6.32 -20.52 -36.50
N GLY A 83 -6.17 -21.65 -37.20
CA GLY A 83 -5.33 -22.76 -36.75
C GLY A 83 -3.85 -22.38 -36.57
N GLU A 84 -3.29 -21.57 -37.47
CA GLU A 84 -1.90 -21.08 -37.31
C GLU A 84 -1.77 -20.12 -36.13
N ARG A 85 -2.75 -19.25 -35.92
CA ARG A 85 -2.67 -18.21 -34.89
C ARG A 85 -2.85 -18.72 -33.46
N THR A 86 -3.61 -19.80 -33.24
CA THR A 86 -4.03 -20.19 -31.89
C THR A 86 -3.59 -21.59 -31.44
N SER A 87 -3.08 -22.44 -32.35
CA SER A 87 -2.69 -23.82 -31.99
C SER A 87 -1.34 -23.94 -31.27
N TRP A 88 -0.51 -22.89 -31.31
CA TRP A 88 0.87 -22.93 -30.80
C TRP A 88 0.96 -23.29 -29.31
N ALA A 89 0.04 -22.78 -28.49
CA ALA A 89 0.02 -23.06 -27.06
C ALA A 89 -0.23 -24.55 -26.77
N ALA A 90 -1.18 -25.15 -27.49
CA ALA A 90 -1.48 -26.59 -27.41
C ALA A 90 -0.32 -27.46 -27.93
N ARG A 91 0.50 -26.92 -28.83
CA ARG A 91 1.72 -27.56 -29.36
C ARG A 91 2.94 -27.40 -28.43
N GLY A 92 2.75 -26.85 -27.24
CA GLY A 92 3.80 -26.72 -26.22
C GLY A 92 4.75 -25.55 -26.45
N TYR A 93 4.36 -24.54 -27.22
CA TYR A 93 5.12 -23.29 -27.34
C TYR A 93 4.78 -22.35 -26.18
N ASP A 94 5.78 -21.56 -25.77
CA ASP A 94 5.68 -20.61 -24.65
C ASP A 94 5.16 -19.23 -25.11
N SER A 95 5.46 -18.89 -26.37
CA SER A 95 5.01 -17.67 -27.02
C SER A 95 4.73 -17.90 -28.50
N ALA A 96 4.03 -16.96 -29.12
CA ALA A 96 3.91 -16.83 -30.57
C ALA A 96 4.36 -15.44 -31.03
N TRP A 97 4.87 -15.38 -32.26
CA TRP A 97 5.22 -14.15 -32.95
C TRP A 97 4.63 -14.16 -34.36
N ALA A 98 4.00 -13.05 -34.73
CA ALA A 98 3.60 -12.77 -36.09
C ALA A 98 4.35 -11.53 -36.61
N ALA A 99 4.95 -11.65 -37.79
CA ALA A 99 5.55 -10.53 -38.47
C ALA A 99 4.49 -9.54 -38.96
N GLU A 100 4.93 -8.31 -39.25
CA GLU A 100 4.12 -7.32 -39.97
C GLU A 100 3.58 -7.90 -41.28
N GLY A 101 2.30 -7.60 -41.55
CA GLY A 101 1.58 -8.09 -42.73
C GLY A 101 1.01 -9.51 -42.61
N VAL A 102 1.40 -10.31 -41.60
CA VAL A 102 0.91 -11.71 -41.47
C VAL A 102 -0.49 -11.76 -40.88
N ILE A 103 -0.71 -11.09 -39.75
CA ILE A 103 -2.01 -11.03 -39.06
C ILE A 103 -2.59 -9.60 -39.01
N GLY A 104 -1.76 -8.59 -39.29
CA GLY A 104 -2.09 -7.18 -39.19
C GLY A 104 -0.92 -6.30 -39.61
N ILE A 105 -1.10 -4.99 -39.51
CA ILE A 105 -0.17 -3.98 -40.04
C ILE A 105 1.14 -3.88 -39.22
N ARG A 106 1.23 -4.47 -38.02
CA ARG A 106 2.45 -4.41 -37.20
C ARG A 106 2.71 -5.74 -36.53
N GLU A 107 3.99 -6.03 -36.27
CA GLU A 107 4.41 -7.25 -35.57
C GLU A 107 3.76 -7.38 -34.19
N GLU A 108 3.57 -8.62 -33.74
CA GLU A 108 2.99 -8.90 -32.44
C GLU A 108 3.54 -10.17 -31.82
N HIS A 109 3.77 -10.11 -30.51
CA HIS A 109 4.08 -11.27 -29.70
C HIS A 109 2.94 -11.54 -28.72
N CYS A 110 2.65 -12.82 -28.50
CA CYS A 110 1.74 -13.29 -27.45
C CYS A 110 2.48 -14.28 -26.56
N VAL A 111 2.53 -14.01 -25.26
CA VAL A 111 3.21 -14.84 -24.25
C VAL A 111 2.15 -15.54 -23.40
N ARG A 112 2.20 -16.87 -23.35
CA ARG A 112 1.17 -17.66 -22.66
C ARG A 112 1.18 -17.47 -21.14
N ASP A 113 2.38 -17.46 -20.55
CA ASP A 113 2.57 -17.43 -19.10
C ASP A 113 3.13 -16.07 -18.65
N PRO A 114 2.35 -15.28 -17.89
CA PRO A 114 2.80 -14.02 -17.29
C PRO A 114 4.07 -14.11 -16.45
N ALA A 115 4.38 -15.27 -15.84
CA ALA A 115 5.58 -15.44 -15.02
C ALA A 115 6.88 -15.26 -15.82
N ARG A 116 6.81 -15.30 -17.16
CA ARG A 116 7.92 -15.06 -18.08
C ARG A 116 8.18 -13.58 -18.34
N ILE A 117 7.40 -12.68 -17.73
CA ILE A 117 7.42 -11.24 -17.98
C ILE A 117 7.82 -10.51 -16.70
N ARG A 118 8.87 -9.70 -16.80
CA ARG A 118 9.34 -8.85 -15.71
C ARG A 118 9.19 -7.39 -16.10
N ILE A 119 8.48 -6.62 -15.28
CA ILE A 119 8.38 -5.15 -15.46
C ILE A 119 9.70 -4.53 -15.01
N THR A 120 10.30 -3.73 -15.88
CA THR A 120 11.59 -3.06 -15.61
C THR A 120 11.43 -1.55 -15.46
N ASN A 121 10.47 -0.94 -16.16
CA ASN A 121 10.21 0.49 -16.09
C ASN A 121 8.78 0.83 -16.56
N VAL A 122 8.37 2.08 -16.38
CA VAL A 122 7.14 2.66 -16.94
C VAL A 122 7.47 3.96 -17.66
N VAL A 123 6.93 4.11 -18.87
CA VAL A 123 6.97 5.36 -19.65
C VAL A 123 5.56 5.94 -19.69
N LEU A 124 5.40 7.23 -19.37
CA LEU A 124 4.12 7.91 -19.39
C LEU A 124 3.84 8.49 -20.78
N GLY A 125 2.60 8.35 -21.28
CA GLY A 125 2.19 8.97 -22.54
C GLY A 125 2.19 10.49 -22.45
N ASN A 126 1.73 11.04 -21.32
CA ASN A 126 1.86 12.45 -20.97
C ASN A 126 2.23 12.61 -19.49
N THR A 127 3.50 12.96 -19.25
CA THR A 127 4.04 13.04 -17.88
C THR A 127 3.35 14.11 -17.02
N ARG A 128 3.12 15.31 -17.56
CA ARG A 128 2.49 16.40 -16.80
C ARG A 128 1.04 16.06 -16.46
N ALA A 129 0.24 15.64 -17.44
CA ALA A 129 -1.16 15.29 -17.21
C ALA A 129 -1.32 14.12 -16.23
N ALA A 130 -0.41 13.14 -16.27
CA ALA A 130 -0.39 12.04 -15.31
C ALA A 130 -0.11 12.53 -13.88
N GLN A 131 0.87 13.42 -13.72
CA GLN A 131 1.19 14.04 -12.43
C GLN A 131 0.02 14.87 -11.88
N ASP A 132 -0.63 15.66 -12.72
CA ASP A 132 -1.81 16.45 -12.36
C ASP A 132 -2.98 15.54 -11.94
N SER A 133 -3.05 14.33 -12.51
CA SER A 133 -4.00 13.28 -12.15
C SER A 133 -3.56 12.42 -10.95
N GLY A 134 -2.45 12.76 -10.29
CA GLY A 134 -1.97 12.09 -9.09
C GLY A 134 -1.10 10.85 -9.34
N TYR A 135 -0.64 10.62 -10.56
CA TYR A 135 0.23 9.50 -10.92
C TYR A 135 1.70 9.93 -11.04
N GLN A 136 2.61 9.11 -10.50
CA GLN A 136 4.05 9.34 -10.60
C GLN A 136 4.80 8.03 -10.80
N VAL A 137 5.88 8.06 -11.59
CA VAL A 137 6.82 6.93 -11.70
C VAL A 137 7.88 7.08 -10.62
N CYS A 138 8.00 6.10 -9.74
CA CYS A 138 9.01 6.03 -8.68
C CYS A 138 9.75 4.69 -8.80
N ASN A 139 11.08 4.71 -8.91
CA ASN A 139 11.91 3.50 -9.01
C ASN A 139 11.42 2.52 -10.11
N GLY A 140 11.04 3.06 -11.27
CA GLY A 140 10.56 2.28 -12.41
C GLY A 140 9.16 1.68 -12.27
N ARG A 141 8.38 2.11 -11.27
CA ARG A 141 7.00 1.67 -11.03
C ARG A 141 6.05 2.88 -10.98
N LEU A 142 4.89 2.76 -11.60
CA LEU A 142 3.82 3.75 -11.51
C LEU A 142 3.09 3.66 -10.18
N ARG A 143 2.81 4.80 -9.57
CA ARG A 143 2.07 4.92 -8.30
C ARG A 143 1.00 5.98 -8.44
N ASN A 144 -0.16 5.75 -7.84
CA ASN A 144 -1.16 6.79 -7.64
C ASN A 144 -0.91 7.46 -6.28
N VAL A 145 0.00 8.43 -6.26
CA VAL A 145 0.48 9.06 -5.02
C VAL A 145 -0.62 9.82 -4.29
N THR A 146 -1.58 10.39 -5.02
CA THR A 146 -2.73 11.08 -4.41
C THR A 146 -3.63 10.08 -3.68
N ARG A 147 -3.97 8.97 -4.33
CA ARG A 147 -4.75 7.89 -3.70
C ARG A 147 -4.03 7.28 -2.51
N GLU A 148 -2.74 7.00 -2.62
CA GLU A 148 -1.95 6.47 -1.52
C GLU A 148 -1.93 7.40 -0.30
N LYS A 149 -1.77 8.71 -0.52
CA LYS A 149 -1.84 9.71 0.56
C LYS A 149 -3.23 9.72 1.20
N ALA A 150 -4.29 9.74 0.40
CA ALA A 150 -5.66 9.74 0.90
C ALA A 150 -5.97 8.48 1.73
N VAL A 151 -5.52 7.30 1.28
CA VAL A 151 -5.66 6.03 2.01
C VAL A 151 -4.92 6.08 3.35
N LYS A 152 -3.68 6.58 3.36
CA LYS A 152 -2.89 6.74 4.60
C LYS A 152 -3.54 7.71 5.57
N GLU A 153 -4.05 8.84 5.09
CA GLU A 153 -4.74 9.82 5.92
C GLU A 153 -6.03 9.25 6.51
N ALA A 154 -6.82 8.53 5.71
CA ALA A 154 -8.03 7.85 6.18
C ALA A 154 -7.70 6.78 7.22
N GLN A 155 -6.64 6.00 7.02
CA GLN A 155 -6.18 5.02 8.01
C GLN A 155 -5.74 5.71 9.30
N ARG A 156 -4.94 6.79 9.20
CA ARG A 156 -4.50 7.57 10.37
C ARG A 156 -5.69 8.12 11.15
N LYS A 157 -6.71 8.64 10.47
CA LYS A 157 -7.96 9.11 11.12
C LYS A 157 -8.67 7.99 11.87
N ARG A 158 -8.75 6.78 11.30
CA ARG A 158 -9.30 5.60 11.98
C ARG A 158 -8.48 5.19 13.20
N ASP A 159 -7.15 5.16 13.07
CA ASP A 159 -6.26 4.77 14.16
C ASP A 159 -6.34 5.77 15.34
N VAL A 160 -6.40 7.08 15.05
CA VAL A 160 -6.63 8.11 16.08
C VAL A 160 -7.97 7.86 16.78
N GLY A 161 -9.05 7.59 16.02
CA GLY A 161 -10.36 7.27 16.59
C GLY A 161 -10.30 6.08 17.55
N ARG A 162 -9.59 5.02 17.16
CA ARG A 162 -9.46 3.82 17.98
C ARG A 162 -8.64 4.02 19.25
N LEU A 163 -7.61 4.87 19.24
CA LEU A 163 -6.90 5.23 20.46
C LEU A 163 -7.76 6.09 21.40
N ILE A 164 -8.62 6.94 20.84
CA ILE A 164 -9.60 7.71 21.64
C ILE A 164 -10.60 6.76 22.32
N GLU A 165 -11.09 5.76 21.59
CA GLU A 165 -11.96 4.70 22.17
C GLU A 165 -11.26 3.91 23.29
N LEU A 166 -9.94 3.80 23.25
CA LEU A 166 -9.11 3.18 24.29
C LEU A 166 -8.80 4.13 25.47
N GLY A 167 -9.32 5.35 25.48
CA GLY A 167 -9.16 6.31 26.58
C GLY A 167 -8.13 7.42 26.36
N ALA A 168 -7.43 7.44 25.20
CA ALA A 168 -6.50 8.52 24.92
C ALA A 168 -7.22 9.83 24.56
N GLU A 169 -6.73 10.96 25.07
CA GLU A 169 -7.08 12.26 24.50
C GLU A 169 -6.61 12.39 23.05
N ARG A 170 -7.35 13.14 22.23
CA ARG A 170 -7.08 13.28 20.78
C ARG A 170 -5.63 13.68 20.47
N GLN A 171 -5.09 14.66 21.17
CA GLN A 171 -3.73 15.16 20.94
C GLN A 171 -2.68 14.09 21.31
N ARG A 172 -2.89 13.39 22.43
CA ARG A 172 -2.05 12.27 22.86
C ARG A 172 -2.12 11.09 21.89
N ALA A 173 -3.29 10.78 21.34
CA ALA A 173 -3.45 9.74 20.33
C ALA A 173 -2.64 10.04 19.05
N ILE A 174 -2.66 11.29 18.58
CA ILE A 174 -1.86 11.77 17.44
C ILE A 174 -0.37 11.60 17.74
N GLU A 175 0.09 12.07 18.91
CA GLU A 175 1.50 11.97 19.31
C GLU A 175 1.98 10.52 19.47
N LEU A 176 1.13 9.63 20.01
CA LEU A 176 1.44 8.21 20.12
C LEU A 176 1.61 7.57 18.73
N LEU A 177 0.72 7.87 17.78
CA LEU A 177 0.86 7.36 16.42
C LEU A 177 2.08 7.92 15.69
N ASP A 178 2.39 9.21 15.87
CA ASP A 178 3.56 9.82 15.26
C ASP A 178 4.86 9.26 15.85
N ARG A 179 4.87 8.91 17.15
CA ARG A 179 6.03 8.31 17.84
C ARG A 179 6.23 6.84 17.50
N TYR A 180 5.16 6.05 17.51
CA TYR A 180 5.24 4.59 17.44
C TYR A 180 4.88 4.00 16.08
N GLY A 181 4.36 4.81 15.15
CA GLY A 181 4.16 4.46 13.74
C GLY A 181 3.06 3.43 13.46
N SER A 182 2.43 2.85 14.49
CA SER A 182 1.33 1.90 14.33
C SER A 182 0.34 1.97 15.49
N LEU A 183 -0.92 1.66 15.20
CA LEU A 183 -1.97 1.57 16.21
C LEU A 183 -1.62 0.60 17.35
N GLN A 184 -1.09 -0.58 17.02
CA GLN A 184 -0.76 -1.60 18.03
C GLN A 184 0.31 -1.11 19.01
N ALA A 185 1.41 -0.54 18.49
CA ALA A 185 2.48 -0.04 19.34
C ALA A 185 2.02 1.18 20.17
N ALA A 186 1.22 2.06 19.58
CA ALA A 186 0.62 3.20 20.27
C ALA A 186 -0.32 2.76 21.41
N ALA A 187 -1.18 1.75 21.18
CA ALA A 187 -2.09 1.21 22.19
C ALA A 187 -1.34 0.54 23.35
N ASN A 188 -0.29 -0.24 23.05
CA ASN A 188 0.55 -0.85 24.08
C ASN A 188 1.23 0.21 24.97
N ALA A 189 1.71 1.30 24.34
CA ALA A 189 2.32 2.40 25.07
C ALA A 189 1.31 3.17 25.93
N LEU A 190 0.07 3.36 25.44
CA LEU A 190 -1.00 3.98 26.22
C LEU A 190 -1.27 3.21 27.52
N HIS A 191 -1.51 1.90 27.41
CA HIS A 191 -1.77 1.04 28.57
C HIS A 191 -0.60 0.98 29.55
N SER A 192 0.64 0.96 29.05
CA SER A 192 1.83 0.95 29.91
C SER A 192 1.92 2.23 30.76
N LEU A 193 1.54 3.38 30.20
CA LEU A 193 1.55 4.67 30.90
C LEU A 193 0.41 4.79 31.93
N GLU A 194 -0.78 4.27 31.63
CA GLU A 194 -1.91 4.22 32.57
C GLU A 194 -1.62 3.30 33.76
N SER A 195 -1.00 2.15 33.48
CA SER A 195 -0.57 1.19 34.50
C SER A 195 0.48 1.81 35.45
N ALA A 196 1.42 2.57 34.89
CA ALA A 196 2.44 3.28 35.68
C ALA A 196 1.84 4.42 36.53
N SER A 197 0.87 5.17 35.98
CA SER A 197 0.18 6.25 36.71
C SER A 197 -0.63 5.71 37.89
N SER A 198 -1.36 4.61 37.67
CA SER A 198 -2.19 3.97 38.70
C SER A 198 -1.34 3.39 39.86
N GLN A 199 -0.16 2.85 39.56
CA GLN A 199 0.77 2.37 40.58
C GLN A 199 1.39 3.51 41.40
N SER A 200 1.63 4.67 40.78
CA SER A 200 2.15 5.86 41.47
C SER A 200 1.13 6.45 42.45
N GLU A 201 -0.14 6.58 42.05
CA GLU A 201 -1.21 7.08 42.93
C GLU A 201 -1.46 6.15 44.12
N ALA A 202 -1.48 4.83 43.90
CA ALA A 202 -1.64 3.85 44.98
C ALA A 202 -0.51 3.91 46.03
N VAL A 203 0.71 4.25 45.62
CA VAL A 203 1.86 4.43 46.53
C VAL A 203 1.73 5.73 47.34
N CYS A 204 1.26 6.81 46.73
CA CYS A 204 1.02 8.08 47.43
C CYS A 204 -0.09 7.97 48.48
N ASP A 205 -1.21 7.30 48.18
CA ASP A 205 -2.30 7.10 49.14
C ASP A 205 -1.88 6.24 50.34
N ALA A 206 -1.11 5.17 50.10
CA ALA A 206 -0.57 4.34 51.19
C ALA A 206 0.37 5.13 52.13
N HIS A 207 1.09 6.13 51.62
CA HIS A 207 1.95 7.01 52.41
C HIS A 207 1.17 8.08 53.20
N CYS A 208 0.05 8.54 52.66
CA CYS A 208 -0.85 9.48 53.33
C CYS A 208 -1.59 8.84 54.52
N VAL A 209 -2.13 7.62 54.35
CA VAL A 209 -2.86 6.89 55.41
C VAL A 209 -1.96 6.56 56.61
N ARG A 210 -0.66 6.27 56.38
CA ARG A 210 0.30 6.03 57.48
C ARG A 210 0.59 7.27 58.32
N SER A 211 0.38 8.47 57.81
CA SER A 211 0.66 9.72 58.54
C SER A 211 -0.50 10.16 59.44
N VAL A 212 -1.74 9.73 59.16
CA VAL A 212 -2.93 10.09 59.96
C VAL A 212 -3.07 9.22 61.21
N HIS A 213 -2.55 7.98 61.20
CA HIS A 213 -2.59 7.09 62.38
C HIS A 213 -1.51 7.35 63.45
N ALA A 214 -0.66 8.38 63.29
CA ALA A 214 0.40 8.70 64.25
C ALA A 214 0.04 9.78 65.29
N LEU A 215 -1.20 10.31 65.29
CA LEU A 215 -1.60 11.44 66.17
C LEU A 215 -2.66 11.11 67.24
N GLU A 216 -3.14 9.87 67.34
CA GLU A 216 -4.04 9.47 68.41
C GLU A 216 -3.37 8.50 69.39
N GLY A 217 -2.87 9.04 70.50
CA GLY A 217 -2.62 8.23 71.69
C GLY A 217 -1.48 8.71 72.57
N HIS A 218 -1.76 9.62 73.51
CA HIS A 218 -1.35 9.47 74.91
C HIS A 218 -1.91 10.61 75.78
N LEU A 219 -2.92 10.29 76.60
CA LEU A 219 -3.30 11.03 77.80
C LEU A 219 -2.96 10.14 79.01
N PRO A 220 -2.05 10.55 79.92
CA PRO A 220 -1.88 9.84 81.19
C PRO A 220 -2.67 10.50 82.32
N THR A 221 -3.40 9.67 83.06
CA THR A 221 -4.14 10.00 84.27
C THR A 221 -3.25 9.92 85.51
N GLY A 222 -3.15 11.06 86.21
CA GLY A 222 -3.22 11.24 87.68
C GLY A 222 -2.26 10.51 88.63
N ARG A 223 -1.50 11.30 89.43
CA ARG A 223 -1.57 11.20 90.91
C ARG A 223 -1.02 12.45 91.63
N THR A 224 -1.72 12.76 92.70
CA THR A 224 -1.67 13.89 93.65
C THR A 224 -0.37 13.98 94.46
N ILE A 225 0.07 15.18 94.86
CA ILE A 225 0.40 15.60 96.24
C ILE A 225 0.64 17.13 96.31
N ARG A 226 0.15 17.71 97.41
CA ARG A 226 0.14 19.13 97.83
C ARG A 226 1.54 19.68 98.16
N SER A 227 1.76 20.99 98.02
CA SER A 227 1.69 22.01 99.10
C SER A 227 2.57 23.25 98.84
N SER A 228 2.21 24.35 99.53
CA SER A 228 2.95 25.61 99.79
C SER A 228 3.17 26.57 98.60
N LEU A 229 2.47 27.70 98.55
CA LEU A 229 2.83 28.98 99.21
C LEU A 229 4.20 29.50 98.75
N ASN A 230 4.26 30.56 97.94
CA ASN A 230 4.40 31.92 98.48
C ASN A 230 4.28 33.00 97.40
N ALA A 231 3.83 34.17 97.85
CA ALA A 231 3.75 35.42 97.12
C ALA A 231 5.12 36.04 96.86
N GLY A 232 5.19 37.02 95.96
CA GLY A 232 6.16 38.10 96.09
C GLY A 232 6.69 38.69 94.78
N TYR A 233 6.09 39.85 94.44
CA TYR A 233 6.66 41.02 93.73
C TYR A 233 7.08 40.89 92.26
#